data_AF-A0A2I2UM96-F1
#
_entry.id   AF-A0A2I2UM96-F1
#
_cell.length_a   1.000
_cell.length_b   1.000
_cell.length_c   1.000
_cell.angle_alpha   90.00
_cell.angle_beta   90.00
_cell.angle_gamma   90.00
#
_symmetry.space_group_name_H-M   'P 1'
#
loop_
_entity.id
_entity.type
_entity.pdbx_description
1 polymer ?
#
loop_
_entity_poly.entity_id
_entity_poly.type
_entity_poly.pdbx_seq_one_letter_code
_entity_poly.pdbx_strand_id
1 'polypeptide(L)'
;MHKNNRQNRRRVRRGHQQNPWFRQHGSDERCNTAAQQSPQDSGRADDDEAPSTSSGTAGSSSAPDLPGYYFDPEKKRYFRLLPGHNNCNPLTKESIRHKEMESKRLQLLEEEDKQKKKIARMGFNASSLLQKNKLGFLNATSYCRLAHELRVSCMQRKKVQIQSSDPSALASDRFNLILADTNSDRLFTVNDVKVGGSKYGIISLRGLKTPSLKVHMHENLYFTNRKVNSVCWASLNHLDSHILLCLMGIAETPGCATLLPASLFVSSHPGERPGMLCSFRIPGAWSCAWSLNIQANNCFSTGLSRRVLVTNVVTGHRQSFGTSSDVLAQQFALMAPLLFNGCRSGEIFAIDLRCRNQGKGWKATRLFHDSAVTSVQILQEEQNLMASDMAGTIKLWDLRTTKCIRQYEGHVNEYAYLPLHVHEEEGIVVAVGQDCYTRIWSFHDACLLRTIPSPHPTSKSDIPSVAFSSRLGGFRGAPGLLMAVQQDLYCFSYS
;
A
#
# COMPACT_ATOMS: atom_id res chain seq x y z
N MET A 1 67.26 37.98 -9.11
CA MET A 1 66.41 38.72 -8.15
C MET A 1 65.79 37.68 -7.21
N HIS A 2 66.41 37.41 -6.06
CA HIS A 2 65.91 37.77 -4.71
C HIS A 2 64.45 37.34 -4.45
N LYS A 3 64.05 36.71 -3.35
CA LYS A 3 64.67 36.13 -2.15
C LYS A 3 63.47 35.54 -1.36
N ASN A 4 63.68 34.43 -0.64
CA ASN A 4 63.10 34.06 0.67
C ASN A 4 61.62 34.41 1.03
N ASN A 5 60.76 33.46 1.41
CA ASN A 5 60.81 32.60 2.61
C ASN A 5 60.61 33.35 3.95
N ARG A 6 59.52 33.04 4.68
CA ARG A 6 59.39 32.90 6.17
C ARG A 6 57.91 32.74 6.54
N GLN A 7 57.49 31.61 7.13
CA GLN A 7 57.49 31.31 8.59
C GLN A 7 56.59 32.29 9.37
N ASN A 8 55.74 31.96 10.34
CA ASN A 8 55.69 30.92 11.40
C ASN A 8 54.41 31.29 12.20
N ARG A 9 53.60 30.44 12.83
CA ARG A 9 53.81 29.86 14.18
C ARG A 9 52.48 29.25 14.69
N ARG A 10 52.57 28.00 15.15
CA ARG A 10 52.07 27.42 16.42
C ARG A 10 50.70 27.89 16.98
N ARG A 11 49.80 26.93 17.25
CA ARG A 11 49.56 26.42 18.63
C ARG A 11 48.72 25.13 18.65
N VAL A 12 49.35 24.08 19.14
CA VAL A 12 48.74 22.86 19.68
C VAL A 12 48.06 23.22 21.00
N ARG A 13 46.80 22.81 21.19
CA ARG A 13 46.25 22.50 22.52
C ARG A 13 45.36 21.26 22.42
N ARG A 14 45.93 20.13 22.82
CA ARG A 14 45.19 18.95 23.31
C ARG A 14 44.58 19.32 24.67
N GLY A 15 43.30 19.04 24.85
CA GLY A 15 42.65 19.04 26.15
C GLY A 15 42.01 17.67 26.37
N HIS A 16 42.71 16.80 27.10
CA HIS A 16 42.08 15.68 27.80
C HIS A 16 41.29 16.24 28.97
N GLN A 17 40.05 15.80 29.15
CA GLN A 17 39.41 15.78 30.47
C GLN A 17 38.78 14.40 30.67
N GLN A 18 39.34 13.65 31.62
CA GLN A 18 38.68 12.57 32.32
C GLN A 18 38.04 13.16 33.60
N ASN A 19 36.82 12.69 33.90
CA ASN A 19 36.04 12.54 35.17
C ASN A 19 36.79 12.85 36.49
N PRO A 20 36.14 13.18 37.66
CA PRO A 20 35.10 12.34 38.31
C PRO A 20 34.13 13.00 39.37
N TRP A 21 33.26 12.16 39.99
CA TRP A 21 32.46 12.32 41.25
C TRP A 21 31.17 13.15 41.20
N PHE A 22 30.08 12.88 41.94
CA PHE A 22 29.45 11.74 42.66
C PHE A 22 28.15 12.29 43.30
N ARG A 23 27.27 11.38 43.77
CA ARG A 23 26.10 11.55 44.67
C ARG A 23 24.80 12.11 44.06
N GLN A 24 23.60 11.74 44.53
CA GLN A 24 22.98 10.61 45.25
C GLN A 24 21.60 11.15 45.68
N HIS A 25 20.55 10.35 45.54
CA HIS A 25 19.27 10.27 46.30
C HIS A 25 18.16 9.85 45.31
N GLY A 26 17.42 8.75 45.44
CA GLY A 26 17.25 7.78 46.53
C GLY A 26 15.85 7.85 47.12
N SER A 27 14.95 6.95 46.69
CA SER A 27 13.79 6.39 47.41
C SER A 27 13.05 5.44 46.45
N ASP A 28 13.28 4.13 46.49
CA ASP A 28 12.65 3.12 47.38
C ASP A 28 11.17 2.88 47.08
N GLU A 29 10.86 1.71 46.51
CA GLU A 29 9.91 0.77 47.11
C GLU A 29 10.15 -0.65 46.58
N ARG A 30 10.50 -1.54 47.51
CA ARG A 30 10.68 -2.99 47.36
C ARG A 30 9.31 -3.67 47.52
N CYS A 31 9.11 -4.81 46.86
CA CYS A 31 8.72 -6.01 47.62
C CYS A 31 9.18 -7.31 46.95
N ASN A 32 9.61 -8.22 47.82
CA ASN A 32 10.46 -9.38 47.57
C ASN A 32 9.73 -10.58 46.98
N THR A 33 10.50 -11.33 46.19
CA THR A 33 10.34 -12.76 45.92
C THR A 33 10.75 -13.60 47.13
N ALA A 34 9.99 -14.65 47.43
CA ALA A 34 10.47 -15.78 48.22
C ALA A 34 9.89 -17.08 47.67
N ALA A 35 10.79 -17.96 47.25
CA ALA A 35 10.51 -19.35 46.94
C ALA A 35 10.31 -20.14 48.23
N GLN A 36 9.44 -21.15 48.23
CA GLN A 36 9.57 -22.30 49.11
C GLN A 36 8.94 -23.56 48.49
N GLN A 37 9.67 -24.64 48.67
CA GLN A 37 9.43 -26.00 48.18
C GLN A 37 8.35 -26.72 49.02
N SER A 38 7.85 -27.81 48.42
CA SER A 38 6.96 -28.88 48.89
C SER A 38 7.19 -29.38 50.33
N PRO A 39 6.22 -30.14 50.89
CA PRO A 39 6.29 -31.60 50.75
C PRO A 39 4.95 -32.30 50.45
N GLN A 40 5.11 -33.52 49.95
CA GLN A 40 4.08 -34.55 49.75
C GLN A 40 3.45 -34.96 51.09
N ASP A 41 2.17 -35.32 51.08
CA ASP A 41 1.73 -36.49 51.85
C ASP A 41 0.50 -37.18 51.25
N SER A 42 0.36 -38.43 51.64
CA SER A 42 -0.23 -39.54 50.90
C SER A 42 -1.58 -40.01 51.45
N GLY A 43 -2.42 -40.55 50.55
CA GLY A 43 -3.35 -41.65 50.84
C GLY A 43 -4.77 -41.31 51.32
N ARG A 44 -5.78 -41.68 50.52
CA ARG A 44 -6.61 -42.89 50.69
C ARG A 44 -7.81 -42.88 49.73
N ALA A 45 -8.16 -44.08 49.31
CA ALA A 45 -9.33 -44.43 48.51
C ALA A 45 -10.63 -44.24 49.31
N ASP A 46 -11.73 -43.87 48.66
CA ASP A 46 -12.82 -44.81 48.34
C ASP A 46 -13.98 -44.10 47.62
N ASP A 47 -14.62 -44.92 46.78
CA ASP A 47 -16.02 -44.96 46.36
C ASP A 47 -16.59 -44.13 45.20
N ASP A 48 -17.24 -44.93 44.36
CA ASP A 48 -18.10 -44.69 43.22
C ASP A 48 -19.18 -43.62 43.46
N GLU A 49 -19.37 -42.74 42.47
CA GLU A 49 -20.71 -42.31 42.06
C GLU A 49 -20.66 -41.66 40.66
N ALA A 50 -21.19 -42.36 39.66
CA ALA A 50 -21.92 -41.72 38.56
C ALA A 50 -23.40 -41.77 38.95
N PRO A 51 -24.24 -40.75 38.68
CA PRO A 51 -24.56 -40.28 37.33
C PRO A 51 -24.62 -38.73 37.27
N SER A 52 -24.80 -38.02 36.16
CA SER A 52 -25.97 -38.03 35.30
C SER A 52 -25.81 -36.99 34.20
N THR A 53 -26.34 -37.32 33.03
CA THR A 53 -26.69 -36.41 31.94
C THR A 53 -27.56 -35.26 32.43
N SER A 54 -27.10 -34.02 32.24
CA SER A 54 -27.96 -32.84 32.21
C SER A 54 -27.76 -32.10 30.89
N SER A 55 -28.75 -32.25 30.02
CA SER A 55 -29.01 -31.39 28.86
C SER A 55 -29.31 -29.97 29.33
N GLY A 56 -28.57 -28.98 28.80
CA GLY A 56 -28.80 -27.57 29.11
C GLY A 56 -28.28 -26.66 28.00
N THR A 57 -29.21 -26.25 27.15
CA THR A 57 -29.29 -24.95 26.44
C THR A 57 -28.16 -24.50 25.50
N ALA A 58 -28.56 -24.36 24.24
CA ALA A 58 -27.91 -23.71 23.12
C ALA A 58 -27.08 -22.46 23.46
N GLY A 59 -25.77 -22.56 23.26
CA GLY A 59 -24.84 -21.44 23.11
C GLY A 59 -23.70 -21.93 22.23
N SER A 60 -23.31 -21.14 21.23
CA SER A 60 -22.30 -21.48 20.20
C SER A 60 -21.06 -22.15 20.81
N SER A 61 -20.89 -23.46 20.59
CA SER A 61 -19.79 -24.24 21.12
C SER A 61 -18.48 -23.93 20.39
N SER A 62 -17.78 -22.88 20.82
CA SER A 62 -16.33 -22.82 20.61
C SER A 62 -15.68 -23.69 21.69
N ALA A 63 -14.95 -24.73 21.27
CA ALA A 63 -14.23 -25.59 22.21
C ALA A 63 -13.18 -24.74 22.97
N PRO A 64 -12.92 -25.01 24.27
CA PRO A 64 -12.00 -24.21 25.05
C PRO A 64 -10.57 -24.24 24.47
N ASP A 65 -9.92 -23.09 24.36
CA ASP A 65 -8.55 -22.99 23.86
C ASP A 65 -7.55 -23.56 24.89
N LEU A 66 -6.89 -24.67 24.53
CA LEU A 66 -5.87 -25.33 25.36
C LEU A 66 -4.47 -24.86 24.94
N PRO A 67 -3.65 -24.30 25.86
CA PRO A 67 -2.30 -23.84 25.54
C PRO A 67 -1.43 -24.96 24.96
N GLY A 68 -0.90 -24.76 23.75
CA GLY A 68 -0.07 -25.77 23.07
C GLY A 68 -0.86 -26.87 22.36
N TYR A 69 -2.18 -26.75 22.24
CA TYR A 69 -3.03 -27.62 21.45
C TYR A 69 -3.91 -26.80 20.49
N TYR A 70 -4.22 -27.36 19.32
CA TYR A 70 -5.17 -26.82 18.35
C TYR A 70 -6.37 -27.75 18.25
N PHE A 71 -7.58 -27.21 18.41
CA PHE A 71 -8.81 -27.97 18.20
C PHE A 71 -9.18 -27.96 16.72
N ASP A 72 -9.18 -29.12 16.07
CA ASP A 72 -9.68 -29.25 14.70
C ASP A 72 -11.22 -29.47 14.75
N PRO A 73 -12.04 -28.49 14.30
CA PRO A 73 -13.49 -28.61 14.36
C PRO A 73 -14.04 -29.71 13.43
N GLU A 74 -13.33 -30.06 12.35
CA GLU A 74 -13.74 -31.12 11.42
C GLU A 74 -13.61 -32.50 12.07
N LYS A 75 -12.55 -32.69 12.87
CA LYS A 75 -12.24 -33.96 13.55
C LYS A 75 -12.69 -34.01 15.00
N LYS A 76 -13.17 -32.88 15.54
CA LYS A 76 -13.59 -32.69 16.94
C LYS A 76 -12.53 -33.18 17.96
N ARG A 77 -11.25 -32.94 17.69
CA ARG A 77 -10.12 -33.39 18.54
C ARG A 77 -9.01 -32.35 18.61
N TYR A 78 -8.28 -32.36 19.72
CA TYR A 78 -7.11 -31.51 19.93
C TYR A 78 -5.83 -32.16 19.37
N PHE A 79 -5.01 -31.35 18.71
CA PHE A 79 -3.70 -31.71 18.18
C PHE A 79 -2.62 -30.90 18.88
N ARG A 80 -1.53 -31.56 19.32
CA ARG A 80 -0.44 -30.88 20.02
C ARG A 80 0.39 -30.02 19.05
N LEU A 81 0.56 -28.75 19.38
CA LEU A 81 1.41 -27.80 18.69
C LEU A 81 2.81 -27.86 19.30
N LEU A 82 3.71 -28.63 18.68
CA LEU A 82 5.12 -28.66 19.09
C LEU A 82 5.89 -27.46 18.50
N PRO A 83 6.85 -26.87 19.23
CA PRO A 83 7.73 -25.83 18.69
C PRO A 83 8.72 -26.48 17.72
N GLY A 84 8.60 -26.18 16.41
CA GLY A 84 9.63 -26.52 15.42
C GLY A 84 9.12 -27.25 14.17
N HIS A 85 9.83 -27.00 13.06
CA HIS A 85 9.73 -27.77 11.82
C HIS A 85 10.40 -29.13 12.04
N ASN A 86 9.64 -30.14 12.48
CA ASN A 86 10.06 -31.52 12.35
C ASN A 86 9.44 -32.08 11.07
N ASN A 87 10.22 -32.79 10.26
CA ASN A 87 9.80 -33.41 8.99
C ASN A 87 8.59 -34.38 9.11
N CYS A 88 8.07 -34.60 10.31
CA CYS A 88 6.92 -35.47 10.60
C CYS A 88 5.73 -34.72 11.24
N ASN A 89 5.74 -33.38 11.35
CA ASN A 89 4.63 -32.63 11.93
C ASN A 89 3.94 -31.70 10.91
N PRO A 90 2.77 -32.07 10.36
CA PRO A 90 2.06 -31.27 9.35
C PRO A 90 1.29 -30.05 9.91
N LEU A 91 1.22 -29.87 11.23
CA LEU A 91 0.42 -28.83 11.88
C LEU A 91 1.30 -27.84 12.66
N THR A 92 1.70 -26.76 12.00
CA THR A 92 2.30 -25.58 12.64
C THR A 92 1.21 -24.54 12.90
N LYS A 93 1.44 -23.65 13.87
CA LYS A 93 0.51 -22.51 14.11
C LYS A 93 0.31 -21.67 12.84
N GLU A 94 1.36 -21.54 12.02
CA GLU A 94 1.31 -20.83 10.74
C GLU A 94 0.47 -21.58 9.69
N SER A 95 0.60 -22.91 9.57
CA SER A 95 -0.18 -23.69 8.61
C SER A 95 -1.67 -23.73 8.96
N ILE A 96 -2.00 -23.78 10.25
CA ILE A 96 -3.38 -23.67 10.73
C ILE A 96 -3.98 -22.31 10.38
N ARG A 97 -3.28 -21.22 10.73
CA ARG A 97 -3.72 -19.86 10.38
C ARG A 97 -3.89 -19.71 8.88
N HIS A 98 -2.99 -20.27 8.08
CA HIS A 98 -3.10 -20.26 6.62
C HIS A 98 -4.35 -21.01 6.15
N LYS A 99 -4.64 -22.22 6.68
CA LYS A 99 -5.85 -22.99 6.35
C LYS A 99 -7.13 -22.23 6.73
N GLU A 100 -7.16 -21.58 7.89
CA GLU A 100 -8.29 -20.76 8.33
C GLU A 100 -8.49 -19.53 7.43
N MET A 101 -7.42 -18.81 7.09
CA MET A 101 -7.46 -17.69 6.16
C MET A 101 -7.96 -18.12 4.77
N GLU A 102 -7.48 -19.25 4.26
CA GLU A 102 -7.90 -19.80 2.98
C GLU A 102 -9.37 -20.23 2.99
N SER A 103 -9.83 -20.87 4.06
CA SER A 103 -11.24 -21.23 4.26
C SER A 103 -12.14 -19.98 4.27
N LYS A 104 -11.75 -18.95 5.02
CA LYS A 104 -12.47 -17.66 5.06
C LYS A 104 -12.49 -16.98 3.70
N ARG A 105 -11.39 -17.03 2.94
CA ARG A 105 -11.32 -16.50 1.56
C ARG A 105 -12.30 -17.22 0.64
N LEU A 106 -12.37 -18.54 0.69
CA LEU A 106 -13.30 -19.34 -0.11
C LEU A 106 -14.75 -19.05 0.26
N GLN A 107 -15.07 -18.90 1.55
CA GLN A 107 -16.41 -18.50 1.99
C GLN A 107 -16.82 -17.14 1.42
N LEU A 108 -15.95 -16.14 1.48
CA LEU A 108 -16.23 -14.81 0.93
C LEU A 108 -16.40 -14.82 -0.60
N LEU A 109 -15.66 -15.68 -1.30
CA LEU A 109 -15.83 -15.88 -2.75
C LEU A 109 -17.16 -16.53 -3.09
N GLU A 110 -17.58 -17.54 -2.32
CA GLU A 110 -18.90 -18.15 -2.49
C GLU A 110 -20.04 -17.16 -2.18
N GLU A 111 -19.88 -16.33 -1.15
CA GLU A 111 -20.83 -15.28 -0.80
C GLU A 111 -20.98 -14.26 -1.93
N GLU A 112 -19.88 -13.85 -2.56
CA GLU A 112 -19.89 -12.97 -3.73
C GLU A 112 -20.65 -13.61 -4.91
N ASP A 113 -20.41 -14.89 -5.20
CA ASP A 113 -21.12 -15.62 -6.26
C ASP A 113 -22.60 -15.84 -5.94
N LYS A 114 -22.96 -16.02 -4.66
CA LYS A 114 -24.36 -16.05 -4.19
C LYS A 114 -25.01 -14.68 -4.30
N GLN A 115 -24.31 -13.60 -3.97
CA GLN A 115 -24.78 -12.21 -4.12
C GLN A 115 -25.04 -11.88 -5.59
N LYS A 116 -24.21 -12.35 -6.53
CA LYS A 116 -24.46 -12.22 -7.97
C LYS A 116 -25.83 -12.79 -8.39
N LYS A 117 -26.24 -13.93 -7.80
CA LYS A 117 -27.56 -14.54 -8.05
C LYS A 117 -28.71 -13.77 -7.38
N LYS A 118 -28.47 -13.14 -6.22
CA LYS A 118 -29.47 -12.34 -5.50
C LYS A 118 -29.69 -10.96 -6.15
N ILE A 119 -28.63 -10.27 -6.55
CA ILE A 119 -28.71 -8.95 -7.21
C ILE A 119 -29.43 -9.06 -8.57
N ALA A 120 -29.25 -10.16 -9.30
CA ALA A 120 -30.02 -10.44 -10.51
C ALA A 120 -31.54 -10.64 -10.28
N ARG A 121 -31.98 -10.82 -9.02
CA ARG A 121 -33.38 -11.05 -8.62
C ARG A 121 -33.99 -9.93 -7.77
N MET A 122 -33.17 -9.12 -7.11
CA MET A 122 -33.60 -7.98 -6.30
C MET A 122 -32.96 -6.71 -6.84
N GLY A 123 -33.78 -5.84 -7.42
CA GLY A 123 -33.47 -4.42 -7.48
C GLY A 123 -33.30 -3.92 -6.04
N PHE A 124 -32.05 -3.83 -5.59
CA PHE A 124 -31.69 -3.59 -4.21
C PHE A 124 -32.07 -2.15 -3.83
N ASN A 125 -33.24 -1.98 -3.19
CA ASN A 125 -33.70 -0.94 -2.24
C ASN A 125 -33.19 0.52 -2.33
N ALA A 126 -32.64 0.99 -3.44
CA ALA A 126 -32.27 2.40 -3.62
C ALA A 126 -33.50 3.31 -3.45
N SER A 127 -34.67 2.85 -3.91
CA SER A 127 -35.96 3.50 -3.69
C SER A 127 -36.33 3.62 -2.21
N SER A 128 -36.10 2.57 -1.41
CA SER A 128 -36.35 2.57 0.03
C SER A 128 -35.40 3.51 0.78
N LEU A 129 -34.12 3.55 0.39
CA LEU A 129 -33.15 4.50 0.96
C LEU A 129 -33.55 5.95 0.66
N LEU A 130 -33.89 6.24 -0.60
CA LEU A 130 -34.36 7.55 -1.02
C LEU A 130 -35.64 7.96 -0.28
N GLN A 131 -36.57 7.01 -0.08
CA GLN A 131 -37.80 7.26 0.67
C GLN A 131 -37.52 7.58 2.14
N LYS A 132 -36.62 6.83 2.80
CA LYS A 132 -36.21 7.11 4.19
C LYS A 132 -35.54 8.47 4.33
N ASN A 133 -34.75 8.89 3.34
CA ASN A 133 -34.13 10.21 3.31
C ASN A 133 -35.18 11.32 3.12
N LYS A 134 -36.11 11.16 2.17
CA LYS A 134 -37.22 12.11 1.94
C LYS A 134 -38.12 12.27 3.16
N LEU A 135 -38.30 11.21 3.94
CA LEU A 135 -39.06 11.21 5.19
C LEU A 135 -38.26 11.75 6.39
N GLY A 136 -37.00 12.15 6.21
CA GLY A 136 -36.18 12.76 7.26
C GLY A 136 -35.66 11.78 8.32
N PHE A 137 -35.78 10.47 8.10
CA PHE A 137 -35.30 9.45 9.05
C PHE A 137 -33.78 9.27 9.08
N LEU A 138 -33.05 9.89 8.15
CA LEU A 138 -31.61 9.74 8.00
C LEU A 138 -30.93 11.11 8.00
N ASN A 139 -29.91 11.24 8.84
CA ASN A 139 -28.98 12.38 8.78
C ASN A 139 -28.17 12.29 7.48
N ALA A 140 -27.70 13.43 6.97
CA ALA A 140 -26.93 13.50 5.72
C ALA A 140 -25.74 12.52 5.71
N THR A 141 -24.96 12.47 6.79
CA THR A 141 -23.82 11.55 6.94
C THR A 141 -24.25 10.08 6.87
N SER A 142 -25.31 9.72 7.59
CA SER A 142 -25.86 8.35 7.59
C SER A 142 -26.39 7.94 6.22
N TYR A 143 -27.03 8.87 5.50
CA TYR A 143 -27.49 8.64 4.13
C TYR A 143 -26.32 8.43 3.17
N CYS A 144 -25.31 9.31 3.20
CA CYS A 144 -24.11 9.18 2.36
C CYS A 144 -23.40 7.85 2.62
N ARG A 145 -23.26 7.46 3.89
CA ARG A 145 -22.67 6.17 4.26
C ARG A 145 -23.44 4.99 3.68
N LEU A 146 -24.76 4.94 3.87
CA LEU A 146 -25.59 3.86 3.32
C LEU A 146 -25.60 3.85 1.80
N ALA A 147 -25.55 5.02 1.15
CA ALA A 147 -25.43 5.13 -0.29
C ALA A 147 -24.08 4.58 -0.79
N HIS A 148 -22.97 4.88 -0.09
CA HIS A 148 -21.65 4.33 -0.41
C HIS A 148 -21.60 2.83 -0.19
N GLU A 149 -22.15 2.34 0.93
CA GLU A 149 -22.25 0.91 1.23
C GLU A 149 -23.04 0.18 0.14
N LEU A 150 -24.18 0.73 -0.28
CA LEU A 150 -24.98 0.18 -1.37
C LEU A 150 -24.20 0.17 -2.69
N ARG A 151 -23.58 1.28 -3.10
CA ARG A 151 -22.76 1.36 -4.33
C ARG A 151 -21.65 0.33 -4.34
N VAL A 152 -20.88 0.26 -3.26
CA VAL A 152 -19.75 -0.65 -3.13
C VAL A 152 -20.24 -2.10 -3.04
N SER A 153 -21.37 -2.38 -2.41
CA SER A 153 -21.99 -3.73 -2.39
C SER A 153 -22.45 -4.19 -3.78
N CYS A 154 -22.88 -3.26 -4.64
CA CYS A 154 -23.27 -3.54 -6.01
C CYS A 154 -22.09 -3.81 -6.96
N MET A 155 -20.84 -3.56 -6.54
CA MET A 155 -19.68 -3.88 -7.38
C MET A 155 -19.63 -5.37 -7.68
N GLN A 156 -19.54 -5.71 -8.97
CA GLN A 156 -19.44 -7.09 -9.41
C GLN A 156 -18.07 -7.35 -10.01
N ARG A 157 -17.41 -8.41 -9.55
CA ARG A 157 -16.18 -8.90 -10.16
C ARG A 157 -16.43 -9.36 -11.59
N LYS A 158 -15.78 -8.73 -12.56
CA LYS A 158 -15.78 -9.15 -13.96
C LYS A 158 -14.34 -9.29 -14.46
N LYS A 159 -14.00 -10.47 -14.97
CA LYS A 159 -12.68 -10.72 -15.57
C LYS A 159 -12.60 -10.00 -16.92
N VAL A 160 -11.54 -9.23 -17.11
CA VAL A 160 -11.27 -8.48 -18.34
C VAL A 160 -10.48 -9.36 -19.30
N GLN A 161 -10.89 -9.42 -20.57
CA GLN A 161 -10.16 -10.13 -21.62
C GLN A 161 -9.12 -9.19 -22.22
N ILE A 162 -7.83 -9.49 -21.97
CA ILE A 162 -6.71 -8.70 -22.48
C ILE A 162 -6.26 -9.29 -23.82
N GLN A 163 -6.25 -8.47 -24.86
CA GLN A 163 -5.70 -8.78 -26.17
C GLN A 163 -4.35 -8.08 -26.32
N SER A 164 -3.27 -8.83 -26.57
CA SER A 164 -1.94 -8.29 -26.91
C SER A 164 -1.54 -8.70 -28.32
N SER A 165 -0.63 -7.93 -28.89
CA SER A 165 0.12 -8.28 -30.10
C SER A 165 0.95 -9.57 -29.95
N ASP A 166 1.40 -9.91 -28.73
CA ASP A 166 2.11 -11.17 -28.44
C ASP A 166 1.39 -11.97 -27.33
N PRO A 167 0.50 -12.91 -27.70
CA PRO A 167 -0.24 -13.72 -26.73
C PRO A 167 0.65 -14.63 -25.85
N SER A 168 1.85 -14.96 -26.34
CA SER A 168 2.75 -15.89 -25.65
C SER A 168 3.45 -15.23 -24.46
N ALA A 169 3.82 -13.95 -24.59
CA ALA A 169 4.38 -13.13 -23.53
C ALA A 169 3.38 -12.97 -22.37
N LEU A 170 2.12 -12.68 -22.71
CA LEU A 170 1.03 -12.43 -21.77
C LEU A 170 0.70 -13.62 -20.86
N ALA A 171 0.88 -14.85 -21.35
CA ALA A 171 0.69 -16.08 -20.58
C ALA A 171 1.83 -16.37 -19.57
N SER A 172 2.95 -15.66 -19.68
CA SER A 172 4.13 -15.86 -18.83
C SER A 172 4.37 -14.72 -17.85
N ASP A 173 3.96 -13.50 -18.21
CA ASP A 173 4.23 -12.28 -17.49
C ASP A 173 3.20 -12.07 -16.36
N ARG A 174 3.66 -11.66 -15.17
CA ARG A 174 2.77 -11.40 -14.02
C ARG A 174 2.68 -9.90 -13.74
N PHE A 175 1.50 -9.36 -13.57
CA PHE A 175 1.30 -8.00 -13.09
C PHE A 175 2.00 -7.79 -11.74
N ASN A 176 2.83 -6.77 -11.67
CA ASN A 176 3.50 -6.32 -10.47
C ASN A 176 2.85 -5.02 -9.96
N LEU A 177 2.70 -4.03 -10.84
CA LEU A 177 2.08 -2.74 -10.51
C LEU A 177 1.17 -2.26 -11.64
N ILE A 178 0.01 -1.74 -11.27
CA ILE A 178 -0.89 -1.03 -12.18
C ILE A 178 -1.09 0.42 -11.73
N LEU A 179 -1.20 1.32 -12.69
CA LEU A 179 -1.38 2.75 -12.45
C LEU A 179 -2.44 3.27 -13.43
N ALA A 180 -3.63 3.58 -12.92
CA ALA A 180 -4.69 4.18 -13.74
C ALA A 180 -4.44 5.68 -13.89
N ASP A 181 -4.56 6.16 -15.11
CA ASP A 181 -4.74 7.58 -15.36
C ASP A 181 -6.24 7.89 -15.42
N THR A 182 -6.67 8.83 -14.57
CA THR A 182 -8.06 9.27 -14.51
C THR A 182 -8.41 10.15 -15.71
N ASN A 183 -7.44 10.84 -16.32
CA ASN A 183 -7.66 11.84 -17.37
C ASN A 183 -7.62 11.27 -18.79
N SER A 184 -6.69 10.37 -19.10
CA SER A 184 -6.54 9.81 -20.45
C SER A 184 -7.23 8.46 -20.70
N ASP A 185 -7.93 7.93 -19.70
CA ASP A 185 -8.57 6.59 -19.74
C ASP A 185 -7.57 5.48 -20.08
N ARG A 186 -6.35 5.58 -19.55
CA ARG A 186 -5.27 4.61 -19.77
C ARG A 186 -4.88 3.95 -18.46
N LEU A 187 -4.47 2.70 -18.55
CA LEU A 187 -3.89 1.96 -17.44
C LEU A 187 -2.46 1.58 -17.82
N PHE A 188 -1.49 2.10 -17.10
CA PHE A 188 -0.12 1.65 -17.22
C PHE A 188 0.10 0.41 -16.37
N THR A 189 0.85 -0.54 -16.91
CA THR A 189 1.09 -1.84 -16.30
C THR A 189 2.58 -2.15 -16.32
N VAL A 190 3.07 -2.64 -15.18
CA VAL A 190 4.41 -3.18 -15.02
C VAL A 190 4.26 -4.67 -14.76
N ASN A 191 4.86 -5.48 -15.63
CA ASN A 191 4.80 -6.92 -15.54
C ASN A 191 6.18 -7.49 -15.21
N ASP A 192 6.24 -8.37 -14.19
CA ASP A 192 7.42 -9.14 -13.85
C ASP A 192 7.53 -10.37 -14.76
N VAL A 193 8.70 -10.53 -15.38
CA VAL A 193 9.00 -11.65 -16.28
C VAL A 193 9.65 -12.78 -15.50
N LYS A 194 9.34 -14.04 -15.85
CA LYS A 194 9.89 -15.24 -15.18
C LYS A 194 11.43 -15.29 -15.15
N VAL A 195 12.08 -14.78 -16.20
CA VAL A 195 13.55 -14.76 -16.35
C VAL A 195 14.20 -13.63 -15.51
N GLY A 196 13.38 -12.83 -14.81
CA GLY A 196 13.81 -11.66 -14.04
C GLY A 196 13.79 -10.39 -14.88
N GLY A 197 13.42 -9.27 -14.25
CA GLY A 197 13.22 -7.99 -14.92
C GLY A 197 11.74 -7.62 -15.10
N SER A 198 11.50 -6.46 -15.71
CA SER A 198 10.17 -5.88 -15.87
C SER A 198 9.92 -5.47 -17.33
N LYS A 199 8.71 -5.76 -17.80
CA LYS A 199 8.11 -5.29 -19.06
C LYS A 199 7.02 -4.25 -18.77
N TYR A 200 6.75 -3.43 -19.76
CA TYR A 200 5.80 -2.32 -19.64
C TYR A 200 4.71 -2.42 -20.69
N GLY A 201 3.47 -2.12 -20.30
CA GLY A 201 2.33 -2.06 -21.20
C GLY A 201 1.37 -0.93 -20.85
N ILE A 202 0.69 -0.40 -21.87
CA ILE A 202 -0.46 0.50 -21.68
C ILE A 202 -1.71 -0.19 -22.19
N ILE A 203 -2.73 -0.21 -21.34
CA ILE A 203 -4.07 -0.72 -21.65
C ILE A 203 -5.01 0.46 -21.83
N SER A 204 -5.76 0.47 -22.94
CA SER A 204 -6.83 1.45 -23.16
C SER A 204 -8.11 1.02 -22.44
N LEU A 205 -8.58 1.84 -21.49
CA LEU A 205 -9.77 1.56 -20.70
C LEU A 205 -11.08 1.82 -21.46
N ARG A 206 -11.01 2.43 -22.65
CA ARG A 206 -12.18 2.68 -23.52
C ARG A 206 -12.92 1.40 -23.93
N GLY A 207 -12.21 0.27 -24.00
CA GLY A 207 -12.76 -1.05 -24.33
C GLY A 207 -13.58 -1.69 -23.21
N LEU A 208 -13.57 -1.12 -22.01
CA LEU A 208 -14.33 -1.64 -20.85
C LEU A 208 -15.83 -1.31 -20.88
N LYS A 209 -16.37 -0.93 -22.05
CA LYS A 209 -17.83 -0.81 -22.22
C LYS A 209 -18.46 -2.20 -22.13
N THR A 210 -19.42 -2.35 -21.22
CA THR A 210 -20.24 -3.56 -21.13
C THR A 210 -20.96 -3.82 -22.47
N PRO A 211 -21.09 -5.08 -22.93
CA PRO A 211 -20.87 -6.31 -22.18
C PRO A 211 -19.54 -7.05 -22.43
N SER A 212 -18.72 -6.65 -23.41
CA SER A 212 -17.62 -7.50 -23.89
C SER A 212 -16.31 -7.40 -23.11
N LEU A 213 -16.09 -6.36 -22.27
CA LEU A 213 -14.89 -6.18 -21.42
C LEU A 213 -13.57 -6.63 -22.08
N LYS A 214 -13.39 -6.24 -23.34
CA LYS A 214 -12.16 -6.52 -24.11
C LYS A 214 -11.30 -5.29 -24.11
N VAL A 215 -10.05 -5.45 -23.69
CA VAL A 215 -9.07 -4.36 -23.70
C VAL A 215 -7.87 -4.76 -24.53
N HIS A 216 -7.31 -3.80 -25.23
CA HIS A 216 -6.08 -3.98 -25.99
C HIS A 216 -4.92 -3.49 -25.13
N MET A 217 -3.94 -4.36 -24.91
CA MET A 217 -2.68 -4.01 -24.28
C MET A 217 -1.65 -3.76 -25.37
N HIS A 218 -1.10 -2.55 -25.38
CA HIS A 218 0.06 -2.22 -26.19
C HIS A 218 1.30 -2.42 -25.31
N GLU A 219 1.99 -3.52 -25.53
CA GLU A 219 3.26 -3.82 -24.88
C GLU A 219 4.38 -3.11 -25.62
N ASN A 220 5.34 -2.59 -24.86
CA ASN A 220 6.58 -2.12 -25.45
C ASN A 220 7.69 -3.12 -25.10
N LEU A 221 8.44 -3.55 -26.12
CA LEU A 221 9.52 -4.54 -26.02
C LEU A 221 10.76 -4.01 -25.26
N TYR A 222 10.67 -2.86 -24.58
CA TYR A 222 11.68 -2.41 -23.63
C TYR A 222 11.70 -3.32 -22.41
N PHE A 223 12.38 -4.45 -22.57
CA PHE A 223 12.73 -5.34 -21.50
C PHE A 223 13.85 -4.72 -20.68
N THR A 224 13.58 -4.50 -19.40
CA THR A 224 14.61 -4.06 -18.47
C THR A 224 14.93 -5.20 -17.51
N ASN A 225 16.21 -5.57 -17.42
CA ASN A 225 16.70 -6.53 -16.40
C ASN A 225 16.66 -5.95 -14.98
N ARG A 226 15.82 -4.95 -14.73
CA ARG A 226 15.73 -4.18 -13.49
C ARG A 226 14.31 -4.26 -12.98
N LYS A 227 14.17 -4.37 -11.66
CA LYS A 227 12.87 -4.26 -11.01
C LYS A 227 12.48 -2.79 -10.88
N VAL A 228 11.19 -2.55 -11.02
CA VAL A 228 10.58 -1.24 -10.79
C VAL A 228 10.17 -1.14 -9.34
N ASN A 229 10.63 -0.11 -8.64
CA ASN A 229 10.25 0.13 -7.25
C ASN A 229 9.04 1.07 -7.14
N SER A 230 8.97 2.09 -8.01
CA SER A 230 7.96 3.13 -7.98
C SER A 230 7.71 3.67 -9.37
N VAL A 231 6.46 4.07 -9.63
CA VAL A 231 6.01 4.63 -10.90
C VAL A 231 5.06 5.80 -10.63
N CYS A 232 5.15 6.86 -11.42
CA CYS A 232 4.11 7.88 -11.46
C CYS A 232 3.93 8.45 -12.88
N TRP A 233 2.72 8.94 -13.17
CA TRP A 233 2.49 9.76 -14.36
C TRP A 233 3.25 11.09 -14.24
N ALA A 234 3.71 11.58 -15.38
CA ALA A 234 4.48 12.81 -15.51
C ALA A 234 3.98 13.62 -16.70
N SER A 235 4.03 14.95 -16.55
CA SER A 235 3.58 15.89 -17.57
C SER A 235 4.70 16.88 -17.89
N LEU A 236 5.25 16.80 -19.10
CA LEU A 236 6.19 17.80 -19.64
C LEU A 236 5.50 18.71 -20.66
N ASN A 237 4.80 18.11 -21.63
CA ASN A 237 4.18 18.85 -22.74
C ASN A 237 2.64 18.86 -22.65
N HIS A 238 2.06 17.70 -22.32
CA HIS A 238 0.63 17.50 -22.13
C HIS A 238 0.39 16.66 -20.88
N LEU A 239 -0.82 16.75 -20.31
CA LEU A 239 -1.27 15.86 -19.24
C LEU A 239 -1.00 14.40 -19.65
N ASP A 240 -0.31 13.68 -18.77
CA ASP A 240 -0.01 12.25 -18.91
C ASP A 240 0.79 11.90 -20.18
N SER A 241 1.63 12.85 -20.62
CA SER A 241 2.54 12.66 -21.75
C SER A 241 3.68 11.68 -21.46
N HIS A 242 4.07 11.53 -20.19
CA HIS A 242 5.25 10.77 -19.78
C HIS A 242 4.98 9.92 -18.54
N ILE A 243 5.84 8.94 -18.32
CA ILE A 243 5.83 8.02 -17.19
C ILE A 243 7.21 8.07 -16.55
N LEU A 244 7.26 8.39 -15.27
CA LEU A 244 8.48 8.36 -14.49
C LEU A 244 8.60 6.99 -13.81
N LEU A 245 9.70 6.29 -14.09
CA LEU A 245 10.02 4.99 -13.52
C LEU A 245 11.25 5.10 -12.62
N CYS A 246 11.16 4.55 -11.41
CA CYS A 246 12.30 4.31 -10.55
C CYS A 246 12.74 2.85 -10.66
N LEU A 247 13.88 2.63 -11.32
CA LEU A 247 14.46 1.32 -11.56
C LEU A 247 15.54 1.03 -10.52
N MET A 248 15.38 -0.10 -9.83
CA MET A 248 16.38 -0.60 -8.90
C MET A 248 17.61 -1.10 -9.66
N GLY A 249 18.80 -0.74 -9.16
CA GLY A 249 20.04 -1.31 -9.68
C GLY A 249 20.20 -2.75 -9.23
N ILE A 250 20.66 -3.62 -10.13
CA ILE A 250 21.02 -5.01 -9.80
C ILE A 250 22.50 -5.19 -10.14
N ALA A 251 23.26 -5.73 -9.18
CA ALA A 251 24.69 -5.99 -9.29
C ALA A 251 25.49 -4.77 -9.78
N GLU A 252 26.13 -4.86 -10.94
CA GLU A 252 26.98 -3.81 -11.53
C GLU A 252 26.20 -2.67 -12.19
N THR A 253 24.89 -2.83 -12.40
CA THR A 253 24.06 -1.80 -13.03
C THR A 253 23.47 -0.85 -11.99
N PRO A 254 23.86 0.44 -11.97
CA PRO A 254 23.32 1.38 -11.01
C PRO A 254 21.85 1.67 -11.29
N GLY A 255 21.06 1.87 -10.24
CA GLY A 255 19.67 2.31 -10.36
C GLY A 255 19.54 3.63 -11.13
N CYS A 256 18.35 3.86 -11.69
CA CYS A 256 18.06 5.09 -12.41
C CYS A 256 16.60 5.51 -12.28
N ALA A 257 16.37 6.82 -12.45
CA ALA A 257 15.05 7.34 -12.73
C ALA A 257 14.96 7.62 -14.23
N THR A 258 13.98 7.01 -14.90
CA THR A 258 13.82 7.09 -16.36
C THR A 258 12.46 7.68 -16.68
N LEU A 259 12.44 8.61 -17.64
CA LEU A 259 11.21 9.20 -18.16
C LEU A 259 10.89 8.59 -19.52
N LEU A 260 9.73 7.94 -19.62
CA LEU A 260 9.25 7.31 -20.83
C LEU A 260 8.03 8.07 -21.39
N PRO A 261 8.06 8.55 -22.64
CA PRO A 261 6.87 9.15 -23.25
C PRO A 261 5.80 8.09 -23.48
N ALA A 262 4.55 8.38 -23.11
CA ALA A 262 3.42 7.47 -23.26
C ALA A 262 3.06 7.20 -24.74
N SER A 263 3.49 8.07 -25.67
CA SER A 263 3.35 7.88 -27.12
C SER A 263 4.08 6.64 -27.64
N LEU A 264 5.12 6.18 -26.94
CA LEU A 264 5.86 4.97 -27.26
C LEU A 264 5.00 3.71 -27.34
N PHE A 265 3.86 3.72 -26.65
CA PHE A 265 2.94 2.60 -26.60
C PHE A 265 1.78 2.74 -27.61
N VAL A 266 1.72 3.84 -28.37
CA VAL A 266 0.62 4.15 -29.30
C VAL A 266 1.06 4.06 -30.77
N SER A 267 2.33 4.32 -31.08
CA SER A 267 2.83 4.31 -32.45
C SER A 267 3.25 2.90 -32.91
N SER A 268 2.45 2.29 -33.79
CA SER A 268 2.75 1.01 -34.47
C SER A 268 3.80 1.12 -35.59
N HIS A 269 4.47 2.26 -35.76
CA HIS A 269 5.41 2.48 -36.88
C HIS A 269 6.82 1.97 -36.52
N PRO A 270 7.36 0.97 -37.25
CA PRO A 270 8.67 0.37 -36.95
C PRO A 270 9.89 1.27 -37.22
N GLY A 271 9.68 2.48 -37.76
CA GLY A 271 10.74 3.34 -38.32
C GLY A 271 11.24 4.46 -37.43
N GLU A 272 10.41 4.95 -36.50
CA GLU A 272 10.84 5.93 -35.50
C GLU A 272 10.86 5.22 -34.17
N ARG A 273 12.05 4.93 -33.64
CA ARG A 273 12.21 4.61 -32.21
C ARG A 273 12.26 5.96 -31.50
N PRO A 274 11.21 6.43 -30.80
CA PRO A 274 11.41 7.53 -29.88
C PRO A 274 12.41 7.02 -28.84
N GLY A 275 13.60 7.61 -28.82
CA GLY A 275 14.61 7.25 -27.84
C GLY A 275 14.04 7.45 -26.43
N MET A 276 14.53 6.65 -25.47
CA MET A 276 14.37 6.95 -24.05
C MET A 276 14.75 8.41 -23.81
N LEU A 277 13.77 9.24 -23.43
CA LEU A 277 13.89 10.70 -23.50
C LEU A 277 14.94 11.23 -22.51
N CYS A 278 14.99 10.65 -21.31
CA CYS A 278 16.07 10.87 -20.35
C CYS A 278 16.16 9.75 -19.32
N SER A 279 17.40 9.40 -18.93
CA SER A 279 17.67 8.50 -17.80
C SER A 279 18.69 9.14 -16.87
N PHE A 280 18.29 9.32 -15.61
CA PHE A 280 19.11 9.90 -14.57
C PHE A 280 19.69 8.77 -13.72
N ARG A 281 21.02 8.63 -13.72
CA ARG A 281 21.71 7.70 -12.81
C ARG A 281 21.50 8.17 -11.37
N ILE A 282 20.69 7.40 -10.64
CA ILE A 282 20.29 7.64 -9.25
C ILE A 282 20.27 6.28 -8.57
N PRO A 283 21.39 5.86 -7.95
CA PRO A 283 21.48 4.54 -7.34
C PRO A 283 20.60 4.49 -6.08
N GLY A 284 19.84 3.41 -5.94
CA GLY A 284 19.08 3.14 -4.71
C GLY A 284 17.84 4.01 -4.51
N ALA A 285 17.14 4.38 -5.60
CA ALA A 285 15.85 5.04 -5.51
C ALA A 285 14.74 4.07 -5.06
N TRP A 286 14.07 4.42 -3.97
CA TRP A 286 12.95 3.66 -3.39
C TRP A 286 11.61 4.17 -3.90
N SER A 287 11.45 5.49 -4.03
CA SER A 287 10.21 6.14 -4.45
C SER A 287 10.49 7.24 -5.46
N CYS A 288 9.47 7.60 -6.24
CA CYS A 288 9.47 8.79 -7.08
C CYS A 288 8.13 9.49 -7.08
N ALA A 289 8.15 10.81 -7.23
CA ALA A 289 6.96 11.61 -7.48
C ALA A 289 7.25 12.68 -8.53
N TRP A 290 6.24 13.03 -9.33
CA TRP A 290 6.29 14.14 -10.28
C TRP A 290 5.57 15.35 -9.70
N SER A 291 6.12 16.54 -9.89
CA SER A 291 5.50 17.78 -9.44
C SER A 291 4.57 18.33 -10.51
N LEU A 292 3.28 18.44 -10.18
CA LEU A 292 2.28 19.13 -11.00
C LEU A 292 2.09 20.60 -10.57
N ASN A 293 2.81 21.05 -9.54
CA ASN A 293 2.75 22.42 -9.08
C ASN A 293 3.31 23.37 -10.14
N ILE A 294 2.60 24.46 -10.44
CA ILE A 294 3.00 25.47 -11.43
C ILE A 294 4.41 26.02 -11.18
N GLN A 295 4.81 26.18 -9.90
CA GLN A 295 6.12 26.70 -9.52
C GLN A 295 7.27 25.71 -9.73
N ALA A 296 6.97 24.41 -9.84
CA ALA A 296 7.95 23.33 -9.96
C ALA A 296 7.50 22.24 -10.96
N ASN A 297 6.79 22.62 -12.02
CA ASN A 297 6.11 21.70 -12.95
C ASN A 297 7.04 20.76 -13.74
N ASN A 298 8.32 21.12 -13.83
CA ASN A 298 9.36 20.35 -14.51
C ASN A 298 10.27 19.58 -13.54
N CYS A 299 9.88 19.46 -12.28
CA CYS A 299 10.66 18.80 -11.26
C CYS A 299 10.06 17.43 -10.91
N PHE A 300 10.95 16.47 -10.68
CA PHE A 300 10.59 15.22 -10.02
C PHE A 300 11.43 15.02 -8.77
N SER A 301 10.90 14.26 -7.82
CA SER A 301 11.63 13.85 -6.64
C SER A 301 11.91 12.35 -6.67
N THR A 302 13.03 11.97 -6.06
CA THR A 302 13.40 10.59 -5.81
C THR A 302 13.82 10.42 -4.36
N GLY A 303 13.24 9.42 -3.72
CA GLY A 303 13.50 9.04 -2.33
C GLY A 303 14.64 8.04 -2.31
N LEU A 304 15.67 8.32 -1.53
CA LEU A 304 16.88 7.51 -1.42
C LEU A 304 17.10 7.08 0.02
N SER A 305 18.14 6.28 0.23
CA SER A 305 18.66 6.01 1.57
C SER A 305 19.11 7.30 2.26
N ARG A 306 18.39 7.70 3.31
CA ARG A 306 18.65 8.91 4.12
C ARG A 306 18.79 10.22 3.33
N ARG A 307 18.21 10.31 2.14
CA ARG A 307 18.23 11.52 1.30
C ARG A 307 16.97 11.61 0.43
N VAL A 308 16.58 12.84 0.11
CA VAL A 308 15.63 13.16 -0.96
C VAL A 308 16.37 13.95 -2.02
N LEU A 309 16.17 13.61 -3.28
CA LEU A 309 16.75 14.31 -4.42
C LEU A 309 15.61 14.89 -5.27
N VAL A 310 15.58 16.20 -5.42
CA VAL A 310 14.67 16.92 -6.32
C VAL A 310 15.46 17.34 -7.55
N THR A 311 15.03 16.88 -8.72
CA THR A 311 15.71 17.11 -10.00
C THR A 311 14.78 17.85 -10.94
N ASN A 312 15.24 18.96 -11.50
CA ASN A 312 14.58 19.62 -12.61
C ASN A 312 15.00 18.92 -13.91
N VAL A 313 14.03 18.38 -14.65
CA VAL A 313 14.29 17.59 -15.87
C VAL A 313 14.90 18.45 -16.98
N VAL A 314 14.42 19.69 -17.12
CA VAL A 314 14.82 20.58 -18.21
C VAL A 314 16.23 21.13 -17.99
N THR A 315 16.53 21.59 -16.78
CA THR A 315 17.85 22.18 -16.48
C THR A 315 18.88 21.15 -16.04
N GLY A 316 18.44 19.94 -15.67
CA GLY A 316 19.29 18.92 -15.05
C GLY A 316 19.75 19.27 -13.63
N HIS A 317 19.34 20.41 -13.08
CA HIS A 317 19.76 20.87 -11.75
C HIS A 317 19.17 19.96 -10.67
N ARG A 318 20.00 19.59 -9.68
CA ARG A 318 19.65 18.66 -8.60
C ARG A 318 19.83 19.31 -7.24
N GLN A 319 18.79 19.24 -6.42
CA GLN A 319 18.83 19.64 -5.01
C GLN A 319 18.71 18.40 -4.14
N SER A 320 19.56 18.30 -3.12
CA SER A 320 19.57 17.18 -2.19
C SER A 320 19.24 17.64 -0.77
N PHE A 321 18.34 16.90 -0.11
CA PHE A 321 17.93 17.11 1.27
C PHE A 321 18.28 15.87 2.09
N GLY A 322 19.06 16.03 3.16
CA GLY A 322 19.48 14.92 4.02
C GLY A 322 18.40 14.53 5.02
N THR A 323 18.07 13.25 5.15
CA THR A 323 17.06 12.75 6.09
C THR A 323 17.70 11.81 7.11
N SER A 324 17.01 11.55 8.23
CA SER A 324 17.45 10.61 9.27
C SER A 324 17.25 9.15 8.85
N SER A 325 16.33 8.89 7.92
CA SER A 325 15.87 7.56 7.52
C SER A 325 15.60 7.50 6.02
N ASP A 326 15.54 6.29 5.47
CA ASP A 326 15.15 6.01 4.09
C ASP A 326 13.77 6.56 3.78
N VAL A 327 13.62 7.17 2.61
CA VAL A 327 12.35 7.74 2.12
C VAL A 327 11.68 6.72 1.22
N LEU A 328 10.49 6.25 1.62
CA LEU A 328 9.79 5.15 0.96
C LEU A 328 8.55 5.59 0.18
N ALA A 329 7.99 6.77 0.51
CA ALA A 329 6.79 7.32 -0.11
C ALA A 329 6.95 8.81 -0.33
N GLN A 330 6.45 9.33 -1.45
CA GLN A 330 6.57 10.74 -1.82
C GLN A 330 5.34 11.20 -2.58
N GLN A 331 4.91 12.44 -2.32
CA GLN A 331 3.83 13.08 -3.07
C GLN A 331 4.04 14.60 -3.06
N PHE A 332 3.96 15.22 -4.23
CA PHE A 332 3.94 16.68 -4.34
C PHE A 332 2.54 17.22 -4.06
N ALA A 333 2.50 18.37 -3.40
CA ALA A 333 1.33 19.24 -3.39
C ALA A 333 1.11 19.85 -4.79
N LEU A 334 -0.15 20.06 -5.16
CA LEU A 334 -0.59 20.67 -6.39
C LEU A 334 -0.55 22.22 -6.31
N MET A 335 -1.00 22.79 -5.20
CA MET A 335 -1.12 24.24 -4.99
C MET A 335 0.11 24.80 -4.25
N ALA A 336 0.49 24.22 -3.11
CA ALA A 336 1.66 24.63 -2.35
C ALA A 336 2.96 24.01 -2.91
N PRO A 337 4.10 24.72 -2.90
CA PRO A 337 5.39 24.19 -3.35
C PRO A 337 6.00 23.27 -2.27
N LEU A 338 5.22 22.29 -1.82
CA LEU A 338 5.59 21.33 -0.78
C LEU A 338 5.73 19.93 -1.37
N LEU A 339 6.75 19.21 -0.89
CA LEU A 339 6.93 17.78 -1.15
C LEU A 339 6.77 17.02 0.15
N PHE A 340 5.73 16.19 0.26
CA PHE A 340 5.52 15.29 1.39
C PHE A 340 6.33 14.01 1.18
N ASN A 341 6.98 13.54 2.25
CA ASN A 341 7.82 12.35 2.25
C ASN A 341 7.48 11.49 3.46
N GLY A 342 7.33 10.18 3.24
CA GLY A 342 7.21 9.17 4.27
C GLY A 342 8.52 8.39 4.44
N CYS A 343 8.98 8.25 5.69
CA CYS A 343 10.21 7.55 6.02
C CYS A 343 10.00 6.15 6.61
N ARG A 344 11.02 5.31 6.47
CA ARG A 344 11.12 4.01 7.15
C ARG A 344 11.08 4.11 8.68
N SER A 345 11.46 5.24 9.26
CA SER A 345 11.37 5.49 10.71
C SER A 345 9.98 5.87 11.21
N GLY A 346 8.97 5.93 10.34
CA GLY A 346 7.62 6.39 10.68
C GLY A 346 7.42 7.91 10.60
N GLU A 347 8.49 8.67 10.38
CA GLU A 347 8.39 10.11 10.21
C GLU A 347 7.78 10.47 8.85
N ILE A 348 6.79 11.37 8.87
CA ILE A 348 6.30 12.04 7.67
C ILE A 348 6.72 13.50 7.76
N PHE A 349 7.31 14.04 6.71
CA PHE A 349 7.69 15.45 6.69
C PHE A 349 7.47 16.09 5.33
N ALA A 350 7.24 17.41 5.34
CA ALA A 350 7.13 18.22 4.14
C ALA A 350 8.44 19.01 3.90
N ILE A 351 8.88 19.09 2.65
CA ILE A 351 9.98 19.95 2.20
C ILE A 351 9.38 21.16 1.50
N ASP A 352 9.75 22.37 1.92
CA ASP A 352 9.46 23.58 1.15
C ASP A 352 10.47 23.74 0.02
N LEU A 353 10.01 23.63 -1.22
CA LEU A 353 10.85 23.67 -2.43
C LEU A 353 11.44 25.05 -2.70
N ARG A 354 10.92 26.10 -2.05
CA ARG A 354 11.46 27.46 -2.14
C ARG A 354 12.70 27.63 -1.27
N CYS A 355 12.81 26.82 -0.21
CA CYS A 355 13.95 26.87 0.70
C CYS A 355 15.16 26.19 0.04
N ARG A 356 16.16 26.99 -0.32
CA ARG A 356 17.47 26.45 -0.72
C ARG A 356 18.14 25.80 0.50
N ASN A 357 18.89 24.73 0.24
CA ASN A 357 19.58 23.91 1.24
C ASN A 357 20.70 24.68 1.99
N GLN A 358 20.32 25.67 2.81
CA GLN A 358 21.20 26.53 3.60
C GLN A 358 20.96 26.38 5.12
N GLY A 359 20.60 25.18 5.61
CA GLY A 359 20.53 24.90 7.06
C GLY A 359 19.45 23.90 7.50
N LYS A 360 19.15 23.89 8.81
CA LYS A 360 18.17 22.99 9.48
C LYS A 360 16.69 23.33 9.23
N GLY A 361 16.36 24.28 8.34
CA GLY A 361 15.03 24.88 8.22
C GLY A 361 14.17 24.49 7.02
N TRP A 362 14.57 23.48 6.22
CA TRP A 362 13.81 23.09 5.00
C TRP A 362 12.61 22.16 5.29
N LYS A 363 12.47 21.63 6.52
CA LYS A 363 11.31 20.83 6.93
C LYS A 363 10.18 21.75 7.39
N ALA A 364 9.06 21.75 6.66
CA ALA A 364 7.91 22.60 6.96
C ALA A 364 6.94 21.97 7.98
N THR A 365 6.65 20.67 7.83
CA THR A 365 5.71 19.92 8.68
C THR A 365 6.34 18.61 9.10
N ARG A 366 6.00 18.11 10.30
CA ARG A 366 6.45 16.80 10.80
C ARG A 366 5.29 16.07 11.48
N LEU A 367 5.01 14.85 11.04
CA LEU A 367 4.03 13.92 11.62
C LEU A 367 4.72 12.58 11.86
N PHE A 368 4.06 11.68 12.59
CA PHE A 368 4.68 10.40 12.98
C PHE A 368 3.66 9.25 12.96
N HIS A 369 4.08 8.13 12.38
CA HIS A 369 3.48 6.81 12.49
C HIS A 369 4.39 5.89 13.29
N ASP A 370 3.82 4.83 13.86
CA ASP A 370 4.54 3.92 14.75
C ASP A 370 5.40 2.90 13.96
N SER A 371 5.15 2.76 12.66
CA SER A 371 5.90 1.91 11.73
C SER A 371 6.29 2.68 10.46
N ALA A 372 7.09 2.04 9.60
CA ALA A 372 7.57 2.62 8.34
C ALA A 372 6.41 3.09 7.45
N VAL A 373 6.44 4.34 7.00
CA VAL A 373 5.40 4.91 6.14
C VAL A 373 5.60 4.44 4.71
N THR A 374 4.60 3.76 4.14
CA THR A 374 4.69 3.12 2.81
C THR A 374 3.93 3.84 1.72
N SER A 375 2.92 4.65 2.07
CA SER A 375 2.24 5.53 1.11
C SER A 375 1.81 6.84 1.79
N VAL A 376 1.82 7.91 1.01
CA VAL A 376 1.42 9.26 1.42
C VAL A 376 0.61 9.89 0.29
N GLN A 377 -0.58 10.40 0.59
CA GLN A 377 -1.46 11.05 -0.38
C GLN A 377 -2.01 12.35 0.22
N ILE A 378 -1.68 13.48 -0.42
CA ILE A 378 -2.23 14.79 -0.09
C ILE A 378 -3.61 14.95 -0.76
N LEU A 379 -4.54 15.53 -0.03
CA LEU A 379 -5.91 15.77 -0.50
C LEU A 379 -6.01 17.08 -1.30
N GLN A 380 -7.06 17.24 -2.10
CA GLN A 380 -7.21 18.33 -3.08
C GLN A 380 -7.10 19.73 -2.47
N GLU A 381 -7.64 19.95 -1.26
CA GLU A 381 -7.54 21.23 -0.55
C GLU A 381 -6.21 21.44 0.19
N GLU A 382 -5.34 20.42 0.21
CA GLU A 382 -4.01 20.44 0.86
C GLU A 382 -3.99 20.73 2.37
N GLN A 383 -5.15 20.67 3.02
CA GLN A 383 -5.28 20.81 4.47
C GLN A 383 -5.07 19.49 5.19
N ASN A 384 -5.28 18.38 4.48
CA ASN A 384 -5.30 17.05 5.06
C ASN A 384 -4.39 16.10 4.28
N LEU A 385 -3.76 15.19 4.99
CA LEU A 385 -2.83 14.19 4.45
C LEU A 385 -3.24 12.80 4.90
N MET A 386 -3.41 11.88 3.96
CA MET A 386 -3.54 10.47 4.29
C MET A 386 -2.19 9.77 4.18
N ALA A 387 -1.92 8.89 5.12
CA ALA A 387 -0.72 8.07 5.10
C ALA A 387 -0.99 6.68 5.65
N SER A 388 -0.26 5.71 5.12
CA SER A 388 -0.30 4.31 5.55
C SER A 388 1.08 3.85 5.97
N ASP A 389 1.12 2.94 6.94
CA ASP A 389 2.34 2.32 7.42
C ASP A 389 2.42 0.82 7.07
N MET A 390 3.61 0.26 7.28
CA MET A 390 3.92 -1.13 7.01
C MET A 390 3.27 -2.11 8.01
N ALA A 391 2.80 -1.61 9.15
CA ALA A 391 2.04 -2.39 10.13
C ALA A 391 0.52 -2.45 9.80
N GLY A 392 0.09 -1.76 8.74
CA GLY A 392 -1.30 -1.77 8.28
C GLY A 392 -2.16 -0.62 8.82
N THR A 393 -1.57 0.33 9.54
CA THR A 393 -2.26 1.51 10.05
C THR A 393 -2.43 2.52 8.93
N ILE A 394 -3.66 2.99 8.72
CA ILE A 394 -3.97 4.10 7.81
C ILE A 394 -4.54 5.25 8.64
N LYS A 395 -3.95 6.44 8.53
CA LYS A 395 -4.37 7.65 9.26
C LYS A 395 -4.61 8.82 8.32
N LEU A 396 -5.63 9.61 8.65
CA LEU A 396 -5.91 10.92 8.08
C LEU A 396 -5.43 11.99 9.06
N TRP A 397 -4.58 12.90 8.59
CA TRP A 397 -3.96 13.95 9.37
C TRP A 397 -4.47 15.31 8.93
N ASP A 398 -4.77 16.18 9.90
CA ASP A 398 -4.94 17.61 9.67
C ASP A 398 -3.54 18.26 9.69
N LEU A 399 -3.13 18.87 8.59
CA LEU A 399 -1.83 19.51 8.46
C LEU A 399 -1.72 20.84 9.21
N ARG A 400 -2.85 21.52 9.46
CA ARG A 400 -2.89 22.78 10.20
C ARG A 400 -2.75 22.54 11.70
N THR A 401 -3.44 21.52 12.22
CA THR A 401 -3.37 21.17 13.65
C THR A 401 -2.34 20.09 13.97
N THR A 402 -1.77 19.43 12.95
CA THR A 402 -0.83 18.30 13.06
C THR A 402 -1.38 17.13 13.88
N LYS A 403 -2.71 16.97 13.90
CA LYS A 403 -3.41 15.92 14.64
C LYS A 403 -3.97 14.87 13.71
N CYS A 404 -3.98 13.63 14.19
CA CYS A 404 -4.69 12.55 13.54
C CYS A 404 -6.19 12.79 13.70
N ILE A 405 -6.89 12.99 12.57
CA ILE A 405 -8.34 13.17 12.54
C ILE A 405 -9.02 11.80 12.60
N ARG A 406 -8.53 10.83 11.83
CA ARG A 406 -9.14 9.50 11.72
C ARG A 406 -8.11 8.41 11.51
N GLN A 407 -8.49 7.20 11.91
CA GLN A 407 -7.77 5.97 11.67
C GLN A 407 -8.70 4.95 11.00
N TYR A 408 -8.21 4.27 9.98
CA TYR A 408 -8.95 3.25 9.24
C TYR A 408 -8.42 1.88 9.64
N GLU A 409 -9.27 1.08 10.28
CA GLU A 409 -8.88 -0.21 10.87
C GLU A 409 -9.30 -1.40 10.00
N GLY A 410 -8.74 -2.57 10.32
CA GLY A 410 -9.11 -3.86 9.75
C GLY A 410 -8.10 -4.48 8.79
N HIS A 411 -7.08 -3.73 8.37
CA HIS A 411 -5.97 -4.29 7.59
C HIS A 411 -5.06 -5.18 8.43
N VAL A 412 -4.52 -6.23 7.80
CA VAL A 412 -3.55 -7.13 8.40
C VAL A 412 -2.27 -7.06 7.58
N ASN A 413 -1.23 -6.48 8.18
CA ASN A 413 0.06 -6.29 7.53
C ASN A 413 1.18 -6.37 8.58
N GLU A 414 2.30 -6.97 8.21
CA GLU A 414 3.46 -7.10 9.10
C GLU A 414 4.71 -6.48 8.47
N TYR A 415 4.90 -6.67 7.16
CA TYR A 415 6.10 -6.22 6.45
C TYR A 415 5.86 -5.74 5.02
N ALA A 416 4.65 -5.87 4.47
CA ALA A 416 4.40 -5.52 3.07
C ALA A 416 4.17 -4.02 2.92
N TYR A 417 4.47 -3.49 1.73
CA TYR A 417 4.02 -2.14 1.37
C TYR A 417 2.50 -2.09 1.32
N LEU A 418 1.92 -0.99 1.77
CA LEU A 418 0.49 -0.74 1.71
C LEU A 418 0.22 0.45 0.78
N PRO A 419 0.04 0.23 -0.54
CA PRO A 419 -0.40 1.29 -1.44
C PRO A 419 -1.78 1.79 -1.03
N LEU A 420 -1.94 3.12 -1.02
CA LEU A 420 -3.17 3.79 -0.65
C LEU A 420 -3.72 4.51 -1.88
N HIS A 421 -5.01 4.31 -2.16
CA HIS A 421 -5.74 5.00 -3.21
C HIS A 421 -6.93 5.72 -2.61
N VAL A 422 -6.88 7.05 -2.57
CA VAL A 422 -7.96 7.91 -2.10
C VAL A 422 -8.68 8.56 -3.27
N HIS A 423 -10.01 8.44 -3.27
CA HIS A 423 -10.89 9.11 -4.23
C HIS A 423 -11.86 10.00 -3.47
N GLU A 424 -11.55 11.29 -3.41
CA GLU A 424 -12.30 12.28 -2.63
C GLU A 424 -13.72 12.50 -3.19
N GLU A 425 -13.87 12.60 -4.51
CA GLU A 425 -15.17 12.80 -5.17
C GLU A 425 -16.15 11.64 -4.91
N GLU A 426 -15.63 10.40 -4.91
CA GLU A 426 -16.41 9.20 -4.61
C GLU A 426 -16.48 8.91 -3.10
N GLY A 427 -15.71 9.65 -2.28
CA GLY A 427 -15.66 9.49 -0.84
C GLY A 427 -15.23 8.09 -0.38
N ILE A 428 -14.29 7.47 -1.09
CA ILE A 428 -13.77 6.14 -0.78
C ILE A 428 -12.25 6.12 -0.63
N VAL A 429 -11.79 5.20 0.20
CA VAL A 429 -10.38 4.87 0.40
C VAL A 429 -10.20 3.40 0.10
N VAL A 430 -9.20 3.04 -0.69
CA VAL A 430 -8.90 1.67 -1.08
C VAL A 430 -7.45 1.34 -0.78
N ALA A 431 -7.21 0.17 -0.20
CA ALA A 431 -5.88 -0.35 0.04
C ALA A 431 -5.87 -1.88 0.02
N VAL A 432 -4.69 -2.45 -0.24
CA VAL A 432 -4.45 -3.90 -0.32
C VAL A 432 -3.24 -4.25 0.52
N GLY A 433 -3.47 -5.13 1.51
CA GLY A 433 -2.42 -5.54 2.46
C GLY A 433 -1.78 -6.88 2.11
N GLN A 434 -0.90 -7.32 3.00
CA GLN A 434 -0.20 -8.62 2.94
C GLN A 434 -1.17 -9.81 2.89
N ASP A 435 -2.35 -9.68 3.49
CA ASP A 435 -3.40 -10.69 3.49
C ASP A 435 -4.11 -10.85 2.13
N CYS A 436 -3.71 -10.08 1.09
CA CYS A 436 -4.28 -10.10 -0.25
C CYS A 436 -5.78 -9.76 -0.31
N TYR A 437 -6.31 -9.11 0.74
CA TYR A 437 -7.68 -8.60 0.74
C TYR A 437 -7.68 -7.12 0.38
N THR A 438 -8.42 -6.78 -0.67
CA THR A 438 -8.69 -5.39 -1.01
C THR A 438 -9.84 -4.88 -0.16
N ARG A 439 -9.59 -3.83 0.61
CA ARG A 439 -10.59 -3.24 1.49
C ARG A 439 -10.93 -1.84 1.01
N ILE A 440 -12.20 -1.49 1.17
CA ILE A 440 -12.76 -0.21 0.76
C ILE A 440 -13.42 0.41 2.00
N TRP A 441 -13.00 1.61 2.38
CA TRP A 441 -13.59 2.37 3.48
C TRP A 441 -14.32 3.61 2.97
N SER A 442 -15.26 4.08 3.78
CA SER A 442 -15.81 5.43 3.65
C SER A 442 -14.75 6.43 4.06
N PHE A 443 -14.43 7.37 3.18
CA PHE A 443 -13.49 8.45 3.46
C PHE A 443 -13.94 9.30 4.68
N HIS A 444 -15.23 9.55 4.81
CA HIS A 444 -15.78 10.46 5.82
C HIS A 444 -15.97 9.83 7.20
N ASP A 445 -16.22 8.53 7.31
CA ASP A 445 -16.53 7.92 8.61
C ASP A 445 -15.51 6.86 9.03
N ALA A 446 -14.52 6.56 8.17
CA ALA A 446 -13.55 5.49 8.35
C ALA A 446 -14.16 4.08 8.54
N CYS A 447 -15.47 3.93 8.32
CA CYS A 447 -16.13 2.63 8.33
C CYS A 447 -15.70 1.79 7.14
N LEU A 448 -15.40 0.51 7.39
CA LEU A 448 -15.15 -0.48 6.35
C LEU A 448 -16.46 -0.78 5.60
N LEU A 449 -16.49 -0.48 4.30
CA LEU A 449 -17.67 -0.67 3.45
C LEU A 449 -17.70 -2.05 2.80
N ARG A 450 -16.54 -2.53 2.33
CA ARG A 450 -16.43 -3.85 1.70
C ARG A 450 -15.02 -4.40 1.79
N THR A 451 -14.96 -5.73 1.91
CA THR A 451 -13.73 -6.52 1.78
C THR A 451 -13.87 -7.43 0.56
N ILE A 452 -12.92 -7.35 -0.36
CA ILE A 452 -12.86 -8.13 -1.60
C ILE A 452 -11.68 -9.11 -1.47
N PRO A 453 -11.95 -10.44 -1.41
CA PRO A 453 -10.88 -11.44 -1.39
C PRO A 453 -10.16 -11.52 -2.74
N SER A 454 -8.85 -11.79 -2.70
CA SER A 454 -8.13 -12.17 -3.92
C SER A 454 -8.73 -13.45 -4.53
N PRO A 455 -8.92 -13.51 -5.86
CA PRO A 455 -9.31 -14.73 -6.56
C PRO A 455 -8.28 -15.86 -6.38
N HIS A 456 -7.01 -15.50 -6.19
CA HIS A 456 -5.90 -16.42 -6.00
C HIS A 456 -5.59 -16.60 -4.49
N PRO A 457 -4.99 -17.73 -4.09
CA PRO A 457 -4.53 -17.93 -2.71
C PRO A 457 -3.54 -16.85 -2.26
N THR A 458 -3.50 -16.59 -0.96
CA THR A 458 -2.58 -15.63 -0.35
C THR A 458 -1.14 -16.07 -0.55
N SER A 459 -0.33 -15.24 -1.21
CA SER A 459 1.10 -15.47 -1.38
C SER A 459 1.86 -14.16 -1.24
N LYS A 460 3.09 -14.24 -0.70
CA LYS A 460 3.98 -13.09 -0.54
C LYS A 460 4.29 -12.39 -1.87
N SER A 461 4.26 -13.12 -2.99
CA SER A 461 4.58 -12.59 -4.32
C SER A 461 3.36 -12.11 -5.11
N ASP A 462 2.15 -12.41 -4.66
CA ASP A 462 0.93 -12.27 -5.46
C ASP A 462 -0.09 -11.32 -4.79
N ILE A 463 0.43 -10.32 -4.06
CA ILE A 463 -0.41 -9.25 -3.50
C ILE A 463 -1.06 -8.49 -4.66
N PRO A 464 -2.41 -8.37 -4.69
CA PRO A 464 -3.10 -7.64 -5.72
C PRO A 464 -2.63 -6.19 -5.85
N SER A 465 -2.36 -5.74 -7.07
CA SER A 465 -2.21 -4.32 -7.37
C SER A 465 -3.56 -3.77 -7.79
N VAL A 466 -3.97 -2.63 -7.23
CA VAL A 466 -5.26 -2.02 -7.51
C VAL A 466 -5.09 -0.62 -8.04
N ALA A 467 -6.04 -0.19 -8.86
CA ALA A 467 -6.16 1.18 -9.28
C ALA A 467 -7.64 1.50 -9.45
N PHE A 468 -8.08 2.67 -9.05
CA PHE A 468 -9.47 3.08 -9.23
C PHE A 468 -9.54 4.23 -10.22
N SER A 469 -10.58 4.22 -11.04
CA SER A 469 -10.87 5.26 -12.03
C SER A 469 -12.32 5.65 -11.91
N SER A 470 -12.60 6.95 -11.89
CA SER A 470 -13.97 7.49 -11.91
C SER A 470 -14.64 7.35 -13.27
N ARG A 471 -13.90 7.00 -14.32
CA ARG A 471 -14.34 7.02 -15.73
C ARG A 471 -13.99 5.72 -16.47
N LEU A 472 -14.25 4.55 -15.89
CA LEU A 472 -14.00 3.27 -16.58
C LEU A 472 -14.85 3.16 -17.84
N GLY A 473 -14.22 3.07 -19.01
CA GLY A 473 -14.90 3.04 -20.31
C GLY A 473 -14.96 4.37 -21.05
N GLY A 474 -14.35 5.42 -20.50
CA GLY A 474 -14.19 6.73 -21.13
C GLY A 474 -15.00 7.84 -20.48
N PHE A 475 -15.20 8.97 -21.19
CA PHE A 475 -15.97 10.13 -20.70
C PHE A 475 -17.40 9.82 -20.19
N ARG A 476 -18.03 8.73 -20.66
CA ARG A 476 -19.33 8.23 -20.16
C ARG A 476 -19.21 6.95 -19.33
N GLY A 477 -18.00 6.67 -18.88
CA GLY A 477 -17.66 5.51 -18.09
C GLY A 477 -18.19 5.61 -16.67
N ALA A 478 -18.35 4.47 -16.03
CA ALA A 478 -18.77 4.40 -14.64
C ALA A 478 -17.52 4.36 -13.73
N PRO A 479 -17.61 4.84 -12.48
CA PRO A 479 -16.55 4.63 -11.51
C PRO A 479 -16.35 3.13 -11.24
N GLY A 480 -15.10 2.76 -11.00
CA GLY A 480 -14.81 1.42 -10.53
C GLY A 480 -13.35 1.14 -10.25
N LEU A 481 -13.16 -0.01 -9.62
CA LEU A 481 -11.89 -0.53 -9.16
C LEU A 481 -11.37 -1.56 -10.17
N LEU A 482 -10.11 -1.39 -10.57
CA LEU A 482 -9.34 -2.37 -11.31
C LEU A 482 -8.44 -3.10 -10.33
N MET A 483 -8.37 -4.42 -10.46
CA MET A 483 -7.53 -5.29 -9.64
C MET A 483 -6.73 -6.21 -10.56
N ALA A 484 -5.41 -6.11 -10.50
CA ALA A 484 -4.49 -6.99 -11.21
C ALA A 484 -3.85 -7.96 -10.22
N VAL A 485 -3.96 -9.26 -10.52
CA VAL A 485 -3.37 -10.35 -9.71
C VAL A 485 -2.82 -11.40 -10.66
N GLN A 486 -1.54 -11.75 -10.50
CA GLN A 486 -0.85 -12.68 -11.40
C GLN A 486 -1.00 -12.25 -12.86
N GLN A 487 -1.75 -12.98 -13.69
CA GLN A 487 -1.97 -12.67 -15.12
C GLN A 487 -3.34 -12.07 -15.39
N ASP A 488 -4.18 -12.00 -14.36
CA ASP A 488 -5.59 -11.67 -14.51
C ASP A 488 -5.86 -10.23 -14.09
N LEU A 489 -6.63 -9.54 -14.92
CA LEU A 489 -7.19 -8.23 -14.63
C LEU A 489 -8.69 -8.36 -14.38
N TYR A 490 -9.15 -7.86 -13.24
CA TYR A 490 -10.55 -7.81 -12.85
C TYR A 490 -11.01 -6.36 -12.76
N CYS A 491 -12.25 -6.14 -13.16
CA CYS A 491 -12.94 -4.86 -13.07
C CYS A 491 -14.16 -4.99 -12.15
N PHE A 492 -14.29 -4.03 -11.24
CA PHE A 492 -15.38 -3.89 -10.28
C PHE A 492 -16.02 -2.51 -10.49
N SER A 493 -17.03 -2.44 -11.34
CA SER A 493 -17.78 -1.22 -11.62
C SER A 493 -19.15 -1.25 -10.94
N TYR A 494 -19.67 -0.09 -10.55
CA TYR A 494 -21.09 0.09 -10.18
C TYR A 494 -21.72 1.14 -11.09
N SER A 495 -22.99 0.95 -11.45
CA SER A 495 -23.78 1.85 -12.32
C SER A 495 -24.76 2.67 -11.52
#